data_AF-A0A8J4S0C9-F1
#
_entry.id   AF-A0A8J4S0C9-F1
#
_cell.length_a   1.000
_cell.length_b   1.000
_cell.length_c   1.000
_cell.angle_alpha   90.00
_cell.angle_beta   90.00
_cell.angle_gamma   90.00
#
_symmetry.space_group_name_H-M   'P 1'
#
loop_
_entity.id
_entity.type
_entity.pdbx_description
1 polymer ?
#
loop_
_entity_poly.entity_id
_entity_poly.type
_entity_poly.pdbx_seq_one_letter_code
_entity_poly.pdbx_strand_id
1 'polypeptide(L)'
;MIVNLTDSGNLVLYGYSFGNLTSLWESFENRTDTFLPGMLLSYGINLTSWRGRDDPGSGNFTFMLDAAGNQNAVVANKEGTTIYWKSSVGLYTFLTTTEYQNSSDFENARLVMNFSGKIEYWEQSTNGTWSLSAAEPRNNCSVYNFCGNFGSCNLNNKLNCKCLPGFKPYDAQKWHSGDFSDGCTKNSVSCDKTFLSLKMMEIGKNLEQRSWVENETECKELCLKHCDCKSYSYNQDYPRMPCWIWKQELVDVQEEYEFGYNVSLRVAISDIEPTVQNCEPCGTNMIPYPLSTSSNCGDPMYFSFNCNTTSGQVSFKAPSGIYRVTSIDQNTTKFFIQVKDVGSLRLNHSLPFNQTTPRNSSSNVFSGVTDEVEIVWEPPLEPICNLSTDCKDWPHSTCK
;
A
#
# COMPACT_ATOMS: atom_id res chain seq x y z
N MET A 1 -1.04 -37.76 -39.75
CA MET A 1 -0.92 -36.68 -38.74
C MET A 1 -0.17 -35.53 -39.38
N ILE A 2 -0.57 -34.30 -39.10
CA ILE A 2 0.02 -33.08 -39.66
C ILE A 2 0.41 -32.19 -38.48
N VAL A 3 1.62 -31.65 -38.49
CA VAL A 3 2.06 -30.64 -37.52
C VAL A 3 2.07 -29.31 -38.24
N ASN A 4 1.44 -28.30 -37.66
CA ASN A 4 1.37 -26.96 -38.22
C ASN A 4 1.75 -25.92 -37.16
N LEU A 5 2.56 -24.93 -37.53
CA LEU A 5 2.82 -23.75 -36.71
C LEU A 5 2.00 -22.59 -37.29
N THR A 6 1.04 -22.07 -36.53
CA THR A 6 0.18 -20.96 -36.98
C THR A 6 0.93 -19.63 -36.91
N ASP A 7 0.40 -18.61 -37.60
CA ASP A 7 0.96 -17.25 -37.56
C ASP A 7 0.91 -16.61 -36.16
N SER A 8 0.01 -17.07 -35.29
CA SER A 8 -0.03 -16.70 -33.87
C SER A 8 1.07 -17.36 -33.02
N GLY A 9 1.84 -18.29 -33.58
CA GLY A 9 2.86 -19.05 -32.87
C GLY A 9 2.36 -20.31 -32.17
N ASN A 10 1.11 -20.74 -32.41
CA ASN A 10 0.58 -21.99 -31.86
C ASN A 10 1.04 -23.18 -32.71
N LEU A 11 1.80 -24.10 -32.12
CA LEU A 11 2.12 -25.40 -32.70
C LEU A 11 0.96 -26.38 -32.46
N VAL A 12 0.30 -26.81 -33.53
CA VAL A 12 -0.88 -27.68 -33.49
C VAL A 12 -0.61 -29.01 -34.16
N LEU A 13 -0.96 -30.11 -33.49
CA LEU A 13 -0.94 -31.45 -34.05
C LEU A 13 -2.34 -31.84 -34.50
N TYR A 14 -2.52 -32.02 -35.81
CA TYR A 14 -3.77 -32.46 -36.40
C TYR A 14 -3.78 -33.97 -36.69
N GLY A 15 -4.93 -34.58 -36.41
CA GLY A 15 -5.27 -35.95 -36.78
C GLY A 15 -6.48 -35.99 -37.69
N TYR A 16 -6.67 -37.12 -38.38
CA TYR A 16 -7.91 -37.39 -39.10
C TYR A 16 -8.79 -38.26 -38.22
N SER A 17 -9.96 -37.73 -37.86
CA SER A 17 -11.00 -38.44 -37.12
C SER A 17 -12.29 -38.38 -37.94
N PHE A 18 -12.87 -39.54 -38.25
CA PHE A 18 -14.09 -39.67 -39.08
C PHE A 18 -14.04 -38.90 -40.41
N GLY A 19 -12.87 -38.82 -41.06
CA GLY A 19 -12.68 -38.14 -42.35
C GLY A 19 -12.48 -36.61 -42.25
N ASN A 20 -12.57 -36.03 -41.04
CA ASN A 20 -12.31 -34.61 -40.81
C ASN A 20 -10.97 -34.41 -40.11
N LEU A 21 -10.32 -33.28 -40.41
CA LEU A 21 -9.12 -32.83 -39.71
C LEU A 21 -9.51 -32.26 -38.35
N THR A 22 -8.96 -32.80 -37.26
CA THR A 22 -9.24 -32.38 -35.88
C THR A 22 -7.94 -32.07 -35.13
N SER A 23 -7.96 -31.03 -34.30
CA SER A 23 -6.85 -30.72 -33.38
C SER A 23 -6.77 -31.81 -32.31
N LEU A 24 -5.59 -32.44 -32.17
CA LEU A 24 -5.31 -33.46 -31.16
C LEU A 24 -4.50 -32.91 -29.98
N TRP A 25 -3.72 -31.85 -30.21
CA TRP A 25 -2.86 -31.22 -29.23
C TRP A 25 -2.45 -29.82 -29.70
N GLU A 26 -2.36 -28.88 -28.76
CA GLU A 26 -1.92 -27.50 -29.02
C GLU A 26 -0.88 -27.04 -28.00
N SER A 27 0.16 -26.38 -28.47
CA SER A 27 1.18 -25.78 -27.61
C SER A 27 0.59 -24.70 -26.70
N PHE A 28 -0.43 -23.98 -27.17
CA PHE A 28 -1.10 -22.96 -26.38
C PHE A 28 -1.82 -23.54 -25.16
N GLU A 29 -2.18 -24.83 -25.15
CA GLU A 29 -2.74 -25.49 -23.97
C GLU A 29 -1.65 -25.87 -22.94
N ASN A 30 -0.39 -25.97 -23.35
CA ASN A 30 0.76 -26.37 -22.52
C ASN A 30 1.79 -25.24 -22.40
N ARG A 31 1.42 -24.20 -21.64
CA ARG A 31 2.20 -22.97 -21.53
C ARG A 31 3.42 -23.13 -20.63
N THR A 32 4.46 -22.37 -20.93
CA THR A 32 5.65 -22.22 -20.07
C THR A 32 5.51 -20.95 -19.23
N ASP A 33 6.43 -20.01 -19.38
CA ASP A 33 6.53 -18.72 -18.72
C ASP A 33 5.91 -17.58 -19.52
N THR A 34 5.61 -17.78 -20.81
CA THR A 34 5.23 -16.68 -21.71
C THR A 34 3.77 -16.80 -22.18
N PHE A 35 3.06 -15.68 -22.16
CA PHE A 35 1.78 -15.50 -22.83
C PHE A 35 1.95 -14.66 -24.09
N LEU A 36 1.43 -15.18 -25.21
CA LEU A 36 1.49 -14.59 -26.54
C LEU A 36 0.11 -14.13 -27.02
N PRO A 37 0.06 -13.19 -27.97
CA PRO A 37 -1.19 -12.76 -28.59
C PRO A 37 -1.92 -13.93 -29.25
N GLY A 38 -3.25 -14.01 -29.06
CA GLY A 38 -4.07 -15.12 -29.53
C GLY A 38 -4.16 -16.30 -28.56
N MET A 39 -3.39 -16.32 -27.47
CA MET A 39 -3.64 -17.22 -26.36
C MET A 39 -4.90 -16.80 -25.60
N LEU A 40 -5.66 -17.76 -25.09
CA LEU A 40 -6.75 -17.51 -24.16
C LEU A 40 -6.22 -17.56 -22.72
N LEU A 41 -6.39 -16.48 -21.96
CA LEU A 41 -6.13 -16.49 -20.52
C LEU A 41 -7.46 -16.75 -19.80
N SER A 42 -7.60 -17.92 -19.20
CA SER A 42 -8.81 -18.36 -18.51
C SER A 42 -8.48 -19.04 -17.18
N TYR A 43 -9.50 -19.32 -16.38
CA TYR A 43 -9.32 -20.00 -15.10
C TYR A 43 -8.67 -21.39 -15.29
N GLY A 44 -7.64 -21.68 -14.49
CA GLY A 44 -6.87 -22.93 -14.58
C GLY A 44 -5.68 -22.87 -15.55
N ILE A 45 -5.46 -21.73 -16.21
CA ILE A 45 -4.31 -21.49 -17.08
C ILE A 45 -3.29 -20.62 -16.35
N ASN A 46 -2.09 -21.18 -16.16
CA ASN A 46 -1.02 -20.53 -15.40
C ASN A 46 0.23 -20.40 -16.29
N LEU A 47 0.96 -19.30 -16.14
CA LEU A 47 2.35 -19.20 -16.58
C LEU A 47 3.24 -19.65 -15.43
N THR A 48 4.24 -20.49 -15.70
CA THR A 48 5.23 -20.93 -14.72
C THR A 48 6.59 -20.39 -15.10
N SER A 49 7.25 -19.70 -14.17
CA SER A 49 8.57 -19.14 -14.41
C SER A 49 9.59 -20.21 -14.78
N TRP A 50 10.65 -19.79 -15.45
CA TRP A 50 11.87 -20.59 -15.50
C TRP A 50 12.48 -20.74 -14.11
N ARG A 51 13.30 -21.77 -13.93
CA ARG A 51 14.01 -22.02 -12.67
C ARG A 51 15.16 -21.04 -12.46
N GLY A 52 15.77 -20.61 -13.56
CA GLY A 52 16.81 -19.59 -13.55
C GLY A 52 16.95 -18.93 -14.90
N ARG A 53 17.85 -17.95 -15.00
CA ARG A 53 18.11 -17.20 -16.23
C ARG A 53 18.39 -18.10 -17.44
N ASP A 54 19.16 -19.15 -17.23
CA ASP A 54 19.62 -20.07 -18.28
C ASP A 54 19.12 -21.52 -18.05
N ASP A 55 18.16 -21.72 -17.13
CA ASP A 55 17.52 -23.03 -16.87
C ASP A 55 16.00 -22.94 -17.13
N PRO A 56 15.53 -23.39 -18.32
CA PRO A 56 14.11 -23.36 -18.68
C PRO A 56 13.27 -24.42 -17.96
N GLY A 57 13.87 -25.20 -17.05
CA GLY A 57 13.13 -26.06 -16.14
C GLY A 57 12.11 -25.27 -15.32
N SER A 58 11.06 -25.93 -14.84
CA SER A 58 10.01 -25.26 -14.06
C SER A 58 10.58 -24.63 -12.78
N GLY A 59 10.33 -23.34 -12.62
CA GLY A 59 10.67 -22.55 -11.45
C GLY A 59 9.58 -22.55 -10.38
N ASN A 60 9.68 -21.58 -9.47
CA ASN A 60 8.88 -21.51 -8.25
C ASN A 60 7.73 -20.50 -8.32
N PHE A 61 7.66 -19.68 -9.36
CA PHE A 61 6.65 -18.62 -9.47
C PHE A 61 5.65 -18.94 -10.56
N THR A 62 4.39 -18.62 -10.28
CA THR A 62 3.29 -18.80 -11.21
C THR A 62 2.45 -17.55 -11.29
N PHE A 63 2.05 -17.18 -12.51
CA PHE A 63 1.09 -16.13 -12.78
C PHE A 63 -0.24 -16.77 -13.21
N MET A 64 -1.34 -16.36 -12.58
CA MET A 64 -2.66 -16.94 -12.82
C MET A 64 -3.79 -15.95 -12.54
N LEU A 65 -5.00 -16.30 -12.97
CA LEU A 65 -6.23 -15.61 -12.58
C LEU A 65 -6.73 -16.10 -11.22
N ASP A 66 -7.08 -15.17 -10.33
CA ASP A 66 -7.67 -15.43 -9.03
C ASP A 66 -9.07 -16.03 -9.19
N ALA A 67 -9.21 -17.29 -8.79
CA ALA A 67 -10.45 -18.07 -8.87
C ALA A 67 -11.60 -17.49 -8.02
N ALA A 68 -11.32 -16.56 -7.08
CA ALA A 68 -12.30 -16.02 -6.14
C ALA A 68 -13.31 -14.99 -6.74
N GLY A 69 -13.47 -14.95 -8.06
CA GLY A 69 -14.64 -14.33 -8.71
C GLY A 69 -14.52 -12.87 -9.14
N ASN A 70 -13.37 -12.21 -8.95
CA ASN A 70 -13.16 -10.81 -9.35
C ASN A 70 -12.25 -10.63 -10.58
N GLN A 71 -11.83 -11.72 -11.24
CA GLN A 71 -10.89 -11.71 -12.39
C GLN A 71 -9.55 -10.99 -12.11
N ASN A 72 -9.14 -10.84 -10.86
CA ASN A 72 -7.83 -10.29 -10.54
C ASN A 72 -6.73 -11.25 -11.01
N ALA A 73 -5.58 -10.72 -11.39
CA ALA A 73 -4.39 -11.49 -11.69
C ALA A 73 -3.50 -11.59 -10.44
N VAL A 74 -2.81 -12.71 -10.30
CA VAL A 74 -2.00 -13.01 -9.12
C VAL A 74 -0.66 -13.61 -9.55
N VAL A 75 0.42 -13.17 -8.91
CA VAL A 75 1.69 -13.91 -8.88
C VAL A 75 1.78 -14.62 -7.53
N ALA A 76 1.97 -15.93 -7.56
CA ALA A 76 2.09 -16.76 -6.37
C ALA A 76 3.23 -17.76 -6.52
N ASN A 77 3.59 -18.42 -5.42
CA ASN A 77 4.43 -19.61 -5.48
C ASN A 77 3.73 -20.74 -6.25
N LYS A 78 4.49 -21.76 -6.66
CA LYS A 78 4.00 -22.90 -7.45
C LYS A 78 2.81 -23.65 -6.82
N GLU A 79 2.72 -23.65 -5.49
CA GLU A 79 1.61 -24.27 -4.75
C GLU A 79 0.36 -23.39 -4.67
N GLY A 80 0.47 -22.11 -5.04
CA GLY A 80 -0.60 -21.11 -4.91
C GLY A 80 -0.89 -20.69 -3.46
N THR A 81 -0.03 -21.04 -2.51
CA THR A 81 -0.21 -20.79 -1.07
C THR A 81 0.34 -19.43 -0.62
N THR A 82 1.37 -18.92 -1.30
CA THR A 82 1.99 -17.62 -1.00
C THR A 82 1.80 -16.70 -2.18
N ILE A 83 1.08 -15.60 -1.96
CA ILE A 83 0.84 -14.55 -2.95
C ILE A 83 1.95 -13.51 -2.83
N TYR A 84 2.58 -13.18 -3.95
CA TYR A 84 3.62 -12.14 -4.04
C TYR A 84 3.09 -10.84 -4.65
N TRP A 85 2.07 -10.93 -5.50
CA TRP A 85 1.44 -9.79 -6.15
C TRP A 85 -0.02 -10.10 -6.43
N LYS A 86 -0.87 -9.09 -6.29
CA LYS A 86 -2.28 -9.16 -6.67
C LYS A 86 -2.67 -7.89 -7.39
N SER A 87 -3.30 -8.01 -8.55
CA SER A 87 -3.77 -6.85 -9.29
C SER A 87 -4.92 -6.15 -8.55
N SER A 88 -4.88 -4.81 -8.51
CA SER A 88 -5.95 -3.97 -7.95
C SER A 88 -7.20 -3.93 -8.84
N VAL A 89 -7.03 -4.13 -10.15
CA VAL A 89 -8.08 -4.24 -11.17
C VAL A 89 -8.08 -5.61 -11.84
N GLY A 90 -9.19 -6.01 -12.45
CA GLY A 90 -9.27 -7.29 -13.18
C GLY A 90 -8.24 -7.34 -14.32
N LEU A 91 -7.79 -8.54 -14.70
CA LEU A 91 -6.77 -8.77 -15.72
C LEU A 91 -7.08 -8.06 -17.05
N TYR A 92 -8.34 -8.01 -17.49
CA TYR A 92 -8.72 -7.29 -18.71
C TYR A 92 -8.42 -5.80 -18.59
N THR A 93 -8.68 -5.21 -17.44
CA THR A 93 -8.28 -3.84 -17.12
C THR A 93 -6.75 -3.76 -17.04
N PHE A 94 -6.06 -4.65 -16.33
CA PHE A 94 -4.59 -4.68 -16.25
C PHE A 94 -3.88 -4.70 -17.62
N LEU A 95 -4.38 -5.54 -18.54
CA LEU A 95 -3.90 -5.65 -19.92
C LEU A 95 -4.29 -4.46 -20.82
N THR A 96 -5.30 -3.67 -20.43
CA THR A 96 -5.78 -2.50 -21.19
C THR A 96 -5.37 -1.16 -20.56
N THR A 97 -4.93 -1.15 -19.29
CA THR A 97 -4.42 0.00 -18.53
C THR A 97 -2.93 0.21 -18.70
N THR A 98 -2.19 -0.78 -19.21
CA THR A 98 -1.02 -0.46 -20.04
C THR A 98 -1.58 0.26 -21.25
N GLU A 99 -1.57 1.60 -21.22
CA GLU A 99 -2.21 2.47 -22.21
C GLU A 99 -2.04 1.91 -23.63
N TYR A 100 -3.13 1.47 -24.28
CA TYR A 100 -3.57 1.95 -25.59
C TYR A 100 -4.75 1.12 -26.12
N GLN A 101 -5.77 1.85 -26.57
CA GLN A 101 -6.92 1.31 -27.27
C GLN A 101 -6.51 0.91 -28.69
N ASN A 102 -6.25 -0.38 -28.93
CA ASN A 102 -6.64 -1.10 -30.14
C ASN A 102 -6.18 -2.56 -30.06
N SER A 103 -7.03 -3.49 -30.49
CA SER A 103 -6.71 -4.93 -30.52
C SER A 103 -5.55 -5.29 -31.47
N SER A 104 -5.07 -4.34 -32.28
CA SER A 104 -3.94 -4.50 -33.20
C SER A 104 -2.57 -4.32 -32.54
N ASP A 105 -2.48 -3.68 -31.35
CA ASP A 105 -1.20 -3.43 -30.69
C ASP A 105 -0.66 -4.63 -29.90
N PHE A 106 -1.51 -5.65 -29.69
CA PHE A 106 -1.06 -6.87 -29.01
C PHE A 106 -0.14 -7.72 -29.88
N GLU A 107 -0.17 -7.63 -31.22
CA GLU A 107 0.60 -8.53 -32.10
C GLU A 107 2.12 -8.56 -31.81
N ASN A 108 2.66 -7.46 -31.25
CA ASN A 108 4.07 -7.31 -30.94
C ASN A 108 4.35 -7.24 -29.42
N ALA A 109 3.48 -7.79 -28.58
CA ALA A 109 3.62 -7.79 -27.14
C ALA A 109 3.65 -9.20 -26.55
N ARG A 110 4.26 -9.36 -25.38
CA ARG A 110 4.22 -10.60 -24.60
C ARG A 110 4.24 -10.32 -23.11
N LEU A 111 3.58 -11.19 -22.35
CA LEU A 111 3.76 -11.27 -20.91
C LEU A 111 4.68 -12.43 -20.55
N VAL A 112 5.65 -12.20 -19.68
CA VAL A 112 6.64 -13.19 -19.27
C VAL A 112 6.69 -13.29 -17.76
N MET A 113 6.45 -14.48 -17.22
CA MET A 113 6.65 -14.80 -15.82
C MET A 113 8.15 -15.04 -15.57
N ASN A 114 8.87 -13.97 -15.21
CA ASN A 114 10.31 -14.01 -15.02
C ASN A 114 10.72 -14.93 -13.84
N PHE A 115 11.89 -15.57 -13.93
CA PHE A 115 12.45 -16.42 -12.86
C PHE A 115 12.66 -15.68 -11.53
N SER A 116 12.71 -14.34 -11.54
CA SER A 116 12.79 -13.49 -10.36
C SER A 116 11.46 -13.32 -9.60
N GLY A 117 10.35 -13.84 -10.13
CA GLY A 117 9.02 -13.68 -9.52
C GLY A 117 8.29 -12.40 -9.95
N LYS A 118 8.74 -11.73 -11.03
CA LYS A 118 8.05 -10.60 -11.62
C LYS A 118 7.30 -11.00 -12.89
N ILE A 119 6.04 -10.58 -13.02
CA ILE A 119 5.33 -10.65 -14.29
C ILE A 119 5.72 -9.42 -15.12
N GLU A 120 6.31 -9.66 -16.28
CA GLU A 120 6.91 -8.63 -17.12
C GLU A 120 6.11 -8.48 -18.42
N TYR A 121 5.80 -7.24 -18.77
CA TYR A 121 5.17 -6.88 -20.03
C TYR A 121 6.22 -6.30 -20.97
N TRP A 122 6.42 -6.98 -22.09
CA TRP A 122 7.43 -6.68 -23.09
C TRP A 122 6.76 -6.29 -24.40
N GLU A 123 7.30 -5.28 -25.05
CA GLU A 123 6.85 -4.81 -26.36
C GLU A 123 8.01 -4.88 -27.35
N GLN A 124 7.68 -5.23 -28.59
CA GLN A 124 8.63 -5.30 -29.68
C GLN A 124 8.47 -4.07 -30.56
N SER A 125 9.56 -3.35 -30.77
CA SER A 125 9.61 -2.23 -31.70
C SER A 125 9.61 -2.71 -33.16
N THR A 126 9.34 -1.81 -34.10
CA THR A 126 9.26 -2.10 -35.55
C THR A 126 10.54 -2.71 -36.15
N ASN A 127 11.69 -2.51 -35.51
CA ASN A 127 12.98 -3.10 -35.86
C ASN A 127 13.26 -4.43 -35.12
N GLY A 128 12.26 -5.03 -34.47
CA GLY A 128 12.33 -6.36 -33.86
C GLY A 128 12.99 -6.40 -32.48
N THR A 129 13.29 -5.25 -31.86
CA THR A 129 13.94 -5.19 -30.54
C THR A 129 12.90 -5.24 -29.43
N TRP A 130 13.13 -6.05 -28.40
CA TRP A 130 12.26 -6.13 -27.23
C TRP A 130 12.66 -5.10 -26.18
N SER A 131 11.69 -4.35 -25.67
CA SER A 131 11.83 -3.46 -24.52
C SER A 131 10.86 -3.84 -23.42
N LEU A 132 11.33 -3.79 -22.17
CA LEU A 132 10.48 -3.99 -21.00
C LEU A 132 9.67 -2.72 -20.77
N SER A 133 8.36 -2.81 -20.92
CA SER A 133 7.44 -1.68 -20.77
C SER A 133 6.91 -1.57 -19.34
N ALA A 134 6.60 -2.70 -18.69
CA ALA A 134 6.18 -2.74 -17.29
C ALA A 134 6.56 -4.06 -16.61
N ALA A 135 6.67 -4.05 -15.28
CA ALA A 135 6.87 -5.25 -14.48
C ALA A 135 6.19 -5.13 -13.12
N GLU A 136 5.57 -6.21 -12.65
CA GLU A 136 4.91 -6.28 -11.36
C GLU A 136 5.44 -7.44 -10.49
N PRO A 137 5.61 -7.26 -9.16
CA PRO A 137 5.51 -6.00 -8.41
C PRO A 137 6.54 -4.94 -8.85
N ARG A 138 6.07 -3.71 -9.05
CA ARG A 138 6.93 -2.58 -9.44
C ARG A 138 7.80 -2.06 -8.30
N ASN A 139 7.29 -2.08 -7.08
CA ASN A 139 7.92 -1.52 -5.89
C ASN A 139 7.44 -2.29 -4.64
N ASN A 140 7.92 -1.89 -3.46
CA ASN A 140 7.58 -2.55 -2.20
C ASN A 140 6.08 -2.52 -1.89
N CYS A 141 5.36 -1.41 -2.16
CA CYS A 141 3.91 -1.35 -1.91
C CYS A 141 3.07 -2.16 -2.91
N SER A 142 3.63 -2.49 -4.08
CA SER A 142 3.00 -3.42 -5.03
C SER A 142 3.17 -4.88 -4.59
N VAL A 143 4.11 -5.20 -3.70
CA VAL A 143 4.24 -6.55 -3.14
C VAL A 143 3.03 -6.79 -2.25
N TYR A 144 2.31 -7.89 -2.51
CA TYR A 144 1.09 -8.21 -1.79
C TYR A 144 1.31 -8.26 -0.29
N ASN A 145 0.55 -7.44 0.45
CA ASN A 145 0.59 -7.36 1.91
C ASN A 145 2.00 -7.09 2.49
N PHE A 146 2.82 -6.28 1.80
CA PHE A 146 4.21 -5.99 2.20
C PHE A 146 4.37 -5.51 3.65
N CYS A 147 3.43 -4.69 4.14
CA CYS A 147 3.47 -4.16 5.51
C CYS A 147 2.77 -5.04 6.55
N GLY A 148 2.31 -6.22 6.15
CA GLY A 148 1.55 -7.13 7.00
C GLY A 148 0.19 -6.60 7.42
N ASN A 149 -0.50 -7.37 8.25
CA ASN A 149 -1.87 -7.09 8.65
C ASN A 149 -1.94 -5.79 9.48
N PHE A 150 -2.90 -4.92 9.19
CA PHE A 150 -3.05 -3.59 9.80
C PHE A 150 -1.82 -2.66 9.68
N GLY A 151 -0.85 -3.01 8.85
CA GLY A 151 0.23 -2.11 8.41
C GLY A 151 -0.13 -1.45 7.09
N SER A 152 0.12 -0.15 6.97
CA SER A 152 -0.12 0.61 5.74
C SER A 152 1.18 0.93 5.01
N CYS A 153 1.14 0.82 3.68
CA CYS A 153 2.26 1.10 2.79
C CYS A 153 2.14 2.48 2.13
N ASN A 154 3.25 3.22 2.07
CA ASN A 154 3.34 4.49 1.35
C ASN A 154 4.76 4.67 0.78
N LEU A 155 4.86 4.81 -0.55
CA LEU A 155 6.15 4.98 -1.24
C LEU A 155 6.81 6.33 -0.97
N ASN A 156 6.03 7.31 -0.54
CA ASN A 156 6.51 8.66 -0.23
C ASN A 156 7.04 8.77 1.22
N ASN A 157 7.03 7.69 2.00
CA ASN A 157 7.53 7.67 3.36
C ASN A 157 8.95 7.08 3.44
N LYS A 158 9.77 7.57 4.39
CA LYS A 158 11.13 7.05 4.67
C LYS A 158 11.14 5.54 4.87
N LEU A 159 10.27 5.10 5.77
CA LEU A 159 9.91 3.69 5.94
C LEU A 159 8.58 3.52 5.22
N ASN A 160 8.55 2.64 4.23
CA ASN A 160 7.33 2.41 3.46
C ASN A 160 6.17 1.96 4.34
N CYS A 161 6.45 1.27 5.44
CA CYS A 161 5.45 0.69 6.33
C CYS A 161 5.31 1.44 7.65
N LYS A 162 4.07 1.61 8.09
CA LYS A 162 3.70 2.02 9.45
C LYS A 162 2.44 1.30 9.91
N CYS A 163 2.27 1.14 11.21
CA CYS A 163 1.02 0.62 11.76
C CYS A 163 -0.08 1.67 11.68
N LEU A 164 -1.31 1.23 11.41
CA LEU A 164 -2.47 2.10 11.49
C LEU A 164 -2.64 2.64 12.93
N PRO A 165 -3.24 3.84 13.11
CA PRO A 165 -3.46 4.41 14.44
C PRO A 165 -4.20 3.46 15.39
N GLY A 166 -3.66 3.33 16.60
CA GLY A 166 -4.13 2.39 17.63
C GLY A 166 -3.60 0.95 17.50
N PHE A 167 -2.66 0.72 16.59
CA PHE A 167 -1.96 -0.56 16.43
C PHE A 167 -0.46 -0.36 16.64
N LYS A 168 0.22 -1.43 17.03
CA LYS A 168 1.68 -1.48 17.17
C LYS A 168 2.26 -2.68 16.43
N PRO A 169 3.55 -2.67 16.07
CA PRO A 169 4.19 -3.83 15.46
C PRO A 169 4.00 -5.07 16.32
N TYR A 170 3.68 -6.20 15.69
CA TYR A 170 3.57 -7.48 16.39
C TYR A 170 4.92 -7.87 17.03
N ASP A 171 6.00 -7.75 16.25
CA ASP A 171 7.39 -7.88 16.70
C ASP A 171 8.16 -6.59 16.39
N ALA A 172 8.43 -5.81 17.44
CA ALA A 172 9.14 -4.53 17.30
C ALA A 172 10.58 -4.71 16.78
N GLN A 173 11.28 -5.80 17.12
CA GLN A 173 12.67 -6.00 16.69
C GLN A 173 12.75 -6.27 15.19
N LYS A 174 11.88 -7.14 14.68
CA LYS A 174 11.75 -7.39 13.24
C LYS A 174 11.35 -6.13 12.49
N TRP A 175 10.36 -5.41 13.00
CA TRP A 175 9.90 -4.15 12.40
C TRP A 175 11.02 -3.12 12.26
N HIS A 176 11.83 -2.95 13.31
CA HIS A 176 13.00 -2.05 13.27
C HIS A 176 14.11 -2.51 12.33
N SER A 177 14.18 -3.82 12.01
CA SER A 177 15.11 -4.36 11.02
C SER A 177 14.63 -4.24 9.57
N GLY A 178 13.40 -3.75 9.36
CA GLY A 178 12.77 -3.62 8.04
C GLY A 178 11.99 -4.84 7.59
N ASP A 179 11.77 -5.81 8.48
CA ASP A 179 10.87 -6.94 8.26
C ASP A 179 9.49 -6.62 8.84
N PHE A 180 8.53 -6.38 7.94
CA PHE A 180 7.16 -5.99 8.27
C PHE A 180 6.16 -7.14 8.14
N SER A 181 6.63 -8.37 7.85
CA SER A 181 5.75 -9.49 7.46
C SER A 181 4.72 -9.87 8.54
N ASP A 182 5.08 -9.72 9.81
CA ASP A 182 4.23 -10.06 10.95
C ASP A 182 3.14 -9.01 11.20
N GLY A 183 3.21 -7.85 10.53
CA GLY A 183 2.21 -6.80 10.61
C GLY A 183 2.10 -6.15 11.99
N CYS A 184 0.89 -5.66 12.27
CA CYS A 184 0.55 -4.88 13.44
C CYS A 184 -0.61 -5.52 14.19
N THR A 185 -0.59 -5.36 15.51
CA THR A 185 -1.64 -5.88 16.40
C THR A 185 -2.24 -4.76 17.23
N LYS A 186 -3.49 -4.95 17.67
CA LYS A 186 -4.19 -4.00 18.53
C LYS A 186 -3.61 -4.00 19.95
N ASN A 187 -3.70 -2.86 20.62
CA ASN A 187 -3.46 -2.77 22.05
C ASN A 187 -4.64 -3.32 22.88
N SER A 188 -5.88 -3.10 22.42
CA SER A 188 -7.11 -3.54 23.09
C SER A 188 -7.95 -4.49 22.24
N VAL A 189 -8.63 -5.44 22.91
CA VAL A 189 -9.54 -6.45 22.31
C VAL A 189 -11.01 -6.01 22.42
N SER A 190 -11.29 -4.76 22.81
CA SER A 190 -12.65 -4.27 23.04
C SER A 190 -13.47 -4.17 21.74
N CYS A 191 -14.78 -4.48 21.86
CA CYS A 191 -15.78 -4.27 20.82
C CYS A 191 -16.15 -2.79 20.73
N ASP A 192 -15.16 -1.95 20.45
CA ASP A 192 -15.27 -0.50 20.53
C ASP A 192 -16.33 0.07 19.61
N LYS A 193 -16.84 1.25 19.95
CA LYS A 193 -17.87 1.92 19.14
C LYS A 193 -17.30 3.04 18.28
N THR A 194 -16.00 3.27 18.38
CA THR A 194 -15.29 4.38 17.75
C THR A 194 -14.68 3.95 16.43
N PHE A 195 -14.74 4.85 15.44
CA PHE A 195 -14.15 4.64 14.14
C PHE A 195 -13.27 5.83 13.77
N LEU A 196 -12.11 5.53 13.20
CA LEU A 196 -11.21 6.50 12.61
C LEU A 196 -11.40 6.51 11.09
N SER A 197 -11.68 7.68 10.52
CA SER A 197 -11.82 7.82 9.07
C SER A 197 -10.46 8.03 8.41
N LEU A 198 -10.01 7.03 7.65
CA LEU A 198 -8.81 7.07 6.82
C LEU A 198 -9.21 7.42 5.39
N LYS A 199 -8.43 8.26 4.72
CA LYS A 199 -8.74 8.79 3.39
C LYS A 199 -7.79 8.23 2.34
N MET A 200 -8.26 8.12 1.09
CA MET A 200 -7.45 7.69 -0.06
C MET A 200 -6.74 6.34 0.18
N MET A 201 -7.47 5.37 0.76
CA MET A 201 -6.93 4.07 1.10
C MET A 201 -7.24 3.05 0.00
N GLU A 202 -6.25 2.26 -0.40
CA GLU A 202 -6.48 0.95 -1.00
C GLU A 202 -6.40 -0.11 0.10
N ILE A 203 -7.31 -1.08 0.06
CA ILE A 203 -7.35 -2.20 1.00
C ILE A 203 -7.56 -3.47 0.20
N GLY A 204 -6.88 -4.53 0.60
CA GLY A 204 -7.06 -5.86 0.08
C GLY A 204 -8.54 -6.25 -0.02
N LYS A 205 -8.89 -6.92 -1.12
CA LYS A 205 -10.27 -7.32 -1.42
C LYS A 205 -10.70 -8.59 -0.68
N ASN A 206 -10.27 -8.79 0.56
CA ASN A 206 -10.82 -9.80 1.48
C ASN A 206 -12.19 -9.35 2.04
N LEU A 207 -13.02 -8.76 1.16
CA LEU A 207 -14.31 -8.18 1.49
C LEU A 207 -15.33 -9.29 1.75
N GLU A 208 -15.84 -9.40 2.97
CA GLU A 208 -16.81 -10.44 3.29
C GLU A 208 -18.26 -10.03 3.02
N GLN A 209 -18.61 -8.76 3.26
CA GLN A 209 -19.99 -8.32 3.19
C GLN A 209 -20.15 -7.05 2.35
N ARG A 210 -21.07 -7.14 1.37
CA ARG A 210 -21.60 -6.03 0.59
C ARG A 210 -23.06 -5.84 0.94
N SER A 211 -23.45 -4.65 1.36
CA SER A 211 -24.83 -4.33 1.71
C SER A 211 -25.27 -3.03 1.07
N TRP A 212 -26.47 -3.03 0.49
CA TRP A 212 -27.08 -1.82 -0.04
C TRP A 212 -27.74 -1.08 1.12
N VAL A 213 -27.30 0.14 1.36
CA VAL A 213 -27.76 1.00 2.46
C VAL A 213 -27.99 2.41 1.92
N GLU A 214 -28.83 3.19 2.60
CA GLU A 214 -29.20 4.53 2.13
C GLU A 214 -28.17 5.60 2.47
N ASN A 215 -27.41 5.41 3.57
CA ASN A 215 -26.46 6.38 4.07
C ASN A 215 -25.34 5.73 4.90
N GLU A 216 -24.32 6.53 5.23
CA GLU A 216 -23.16 6.08 5.99
C GLU A 216 -23.53 5.60 7.41
N THR A 217 -24.51 6.22 8.06
CA THR A 217 -24.94 5.86 9.41
C THR A 217 -25.44 4.43 9.46
N GLU A 218 -26.22 4.01 8.47
CA GLU A 218 -26.69 2.63 8.36
C GLU A 218 -25.52 1.65 8.13
N CYS A 219 -24.55 2.00 7.28
CA CYS A 219 -23.32 1.20 7.07
C CYS A 219 -22.53 1.03 8.37
N LYS A 220 -22.38 2.11 9.14
CA LYS A 220 -21.74 2.11 10.46
C LYS A 220 -22.48 1.21 11.45
N GLU A 221 -23.80 1.30 11.51
CA GLU A 221 -24.62 0.46 12.39
C GLU A 221 -24.51 -1.03 12.04
N LEU A 222 -24.45 -1.38 10.75
CA LEU A 222 -24.22 -2.75 10.30
C LEU A 222 -22.89 -3.30 10.82
N CYS A 223 -21.83 -2.50 10.76
CA CYS A 223 -20.54 -2.88 11.34
C CYS A 223 -20.60 -3.00 12.86
N LEU A 224 -21.25 -2.05 13.56
CA LEU A 224 -21.37 -2.05 15.02
C LEU A 224 -22.17 -3.23 15.58
N LYS A 225 -23.11 -3.80 14.82
CA LYS A 225 -23.88 -4.99 15.21
C LYS A 225 -23.00 -6.21 15.49
N HIS A 226 -21.81 -6.28 14.89
CA HIS A 226 -20.92 -7.41 15.07
C HIS A 226 -19.54 -6.97 15.56
N CYS A 227 -19.06 -7.58 16.66
CA CYS A 227 -17.76 -7.24 17.26
C CYS A 227 -16.56 -7.69 16.41
N ASP A 228 -16.78 -8.62 15.49
CA ASP A 228 -15.77 -9.05 14.53
C ASP A 228 -15.48 -8.00 13.45
N CYS A 229 -16.43 -7.09 13.16
CA CYS A 229 -16.22 -6.02 12.19
C CYS A 229 -14.99 -5.16 12.54
N LYS A 230 -14.06 -5.04 11.59
CA LYS A 230 -12.82 -4.27 11.72
C LYS A 230 -12.90 -2.92 11.03
N SER A 231 -13.59 -2.82 9.91
CA SER A 231 -13.80 -1.55 9.22
C SER A 231 -15.01 -1.59 8.30
N TYR A 232 -15.44 -0.41 7.88
CA TYR A 232 -16.42 -0.26 6.80
C TYR A 232 -16.00 0.86 5.84
N SER A 233 -16.57 0.87 4.66
CA SER A 233 -16.44 1.95 3.68
C SER A 233 -17.81 2.24 3.08
N TYR A 234 -18.11 3.54 2.98
CA TYR A 234 -19.31 4.04 2.31
C TYR A 234 -18.93 5.30 1.54
N ASN A 235 -19.39 5.40 0.29
CA ASN A 235 -19.08 6.53 -0.56
C ASN A 235 -20.36 7.27 -0.94
N GLN A 236 -20.52 8.50 -0.42
CA GLN A 236 -21.69 9.34 -0.71
C GLN A 236 -21.70 9.85 -2.17
N ASP A 237 -20.53 10.05 -2.77
CA ASP A 237 -20.40 10.56 -4.14
C ASP A 237 -20.77 9.50 -5.19
N TYR A 238 -20.74 8.22 -4.79
CA TYR A 238 -21.11 7.08 -5.62
C TYR A 238 -22.28 6.32 -4.97
N PRO A 239 -23.53 6.82 -5.06
CA PRO A 239 -24.69 6.19 -4.42
C PRO A 239 -25.04 4.78 -4.95
N ARG A 240 -24.36 4.32 -6.01
CA ARG A 240 -24.42 2.93 -6.51
C ARG A 240 -23.32 2.02 -5.95
N MET A 241 -22.46 2.53 -5.06
CA MET A 241 -21.46 1.73 -4.37
C MET A 241 -22.09 1.14 -3.11
N PRO A 242 -22.16 -0.20 -2.96
CA PRO A 242 -22.67 -0.80 -1.74
C PRO A 242 -21.72 -0.49 -0.56
N CYS A 243 -22.27 -0.45 0.65
CA CYS A 243 -21.50 -0.46 1.88
C CYS A 243 -20.60 -1.71 1.91
N TRP A 244 -19.32 -1.50 2.12
CA TRP A 244 -18.31 -2.55 2.24
C TRP A 244 -17.95 -2.72 3.70
N ILE A 245 -17.94 -3.96 4.18
CA ILE A 245 -17.62 -4.30 5.57
C ILE A 245 -16.55 -5.38 5.58
N TRP A 246 -15.47 -5.11 6.31
CA TRP A 246 -14.40 -6.06 6.56
C TRP A 246 -14.51 -6.62 7.99
N LYS A 247 -14.50 -7.94 8.11
CA LYS A 247 -14.55 -8.68 9.38
C LYS A 247 -13.22 -9.35 9.73
N GLN A 248 -12.42 -9.69 8.72
CA GLN A 248 -11.04 -10.14 8.90
C GLN A 248 -10.07 -8.97 9.09
N GLU A 249 -8.84 -9.33 9.41
CA GLU A 249 -7.74 -8.39 9.49
C GLU A 249 -7.56 -7.67 8.15
N LEU A 250 -7.24 -6.37 8.22
CA LEU A 250 -7.01 -5.58 7.01
C LEU A 250 -5.64 -5.93 6.48
N VAL A 251 -5.59 -6.29 5.20
CA VAL A 251 -4.37 -6.68 4.49
C VAL A 251 -4.18 -5.78 3.28
N ASP A 252 -2.96 -5.70 2.79
CA ASP A 252 -2.64 -5.02 1.53
C ASP A 252 -3.12 -3.56 1.53
N VAL A 253 -2.85 -2.86 2.64
CA VAL A 253 -3.31 -1.49 2.86
C VAL A 253 -2.29 -0.53 2.28
N GLN A 254 -2.72 0.34 1.37
CA GLN A 254 -1.88 1.38 0.78
C GLN A 254 -2.51 2.77 0.96
N GLU A 255 -1.65 3.76 1.20
CA GLU A 255 -2.02 5.16 1.40
C GLU A 255 -1.91 5.96 0.11
N GLU A 256 -2.62 7.10 0.08
CA GLU A 256 -2.57 8.07 -1.02
C GLU A 256 -2.85 7.43 -2.39
N TYR A 257 -3.66 6.37 -2.40
CA TYR A 257 -4.04 5.72 -3.63
C TYR A 257 -5.03 6.62 -4.37
N GLU A 258 -4.72 7.00 -5.61
CA GLU A 258 -5.50 7.97 -6.40
C GLU A 258 -6.96 7.55 -6.57
N PHE A 259 -7.19 6.25 -6.75
CA PHE A 259 -8.52 5.64 -6.85
C PHE A 259 -8.98 5.01 -5.52
N GLY A 260 -8.35 5.40 -4.42
CA GLY A 260 -8.62 4.87 -3.09
C GLY A 260 -9.96 5.30 -2.54
N TYR A 261 -10.43 4.58 -1.53
CA TYR A 261 -11.69 4.85 -0.85
C TYR A 261 -11.44 5.39 0.55
N ASN A 262 -12.46 6.05 1.10
CA ASN A 262 -12.45 6.41 2.51
C ASN A 262 -12.86 5.19 3.33
N VAL A 263 -12.06 4.84 4.32
CA VAL A 263 -12.29 3.66 5.15
C VAL A 263 -12.38 4.07 6.61
N SER A 264 -13.47 3.65 7.24
CA SER A 264 -13.72 3.85 8.66
C SER A 264 -13.22 2.64 9.44
N LEU A 265 -12.04 2.78 10.06
CA LEU A 265 -11.35 1.75 10.84
C LEU A 265 -11.85 1.72 12.29
N ARG A 266 -12.23 0.56 12.79
CA ARG A 266 -12.68 0.39 14.17
C ARG A 266 -11.51 0.33 15.14
N VAL A 267 -11.45 1.29 16.05
CA VAL A 267 -10.33 1.49 16.99
C VAL A 267 -10.86 1.73 18.41
N ALA A 268 -10.03 1.44 19.41
CA ALA A 268 -10.36 1.80 20.79
C ALA A 268 -10.25 3.30 20.97
N ILE A 269 -11.22 3.89 21.67
CA ILE A 269 -11.17 5.33 21.95
C ILE A 269 -9.88 5.67 22.71
N SER A 270 -9.49 4.88 23.71
CA SER A 270 -8.26 5.08 24.48
C SER A 270 -6.96 5.06 23.66
N ASP A 271 -6.98 4.45 22.48
CA ASP A 271 -5.81 4.34 21.60
C ASP A 271 -5.67 5.54 20.64
N ILE A 272 -6.72 6.35 20.47
CA ILE A 272 -6.75 7.49 19.54
C ILE A 272 -7.31 8.78 20.14
N GLU A 273 -7.82 8.73 21.36
CA GLU A 273 -8.51 9.85 21.99
C GLU A 273 -7.54 11.01 22.21
N PRO A 274 -7.86 12.20 21.68
CA PRO A 274 -7.07 13.38 21.95
C PRO A 274 -7.17 13.71 23.44
N THR A 275 -6.05 13.64 24.14
CA THR A 275 -5.93 14.22 25.48
C THR A 275 -5.51 15.68 25.34
N VAL A 276 -5.47 16.45 26.43
CA VAL A 276 -4.84 17.79 26.41
C VAL A 276 -3.40 17.74 25.83
N GLN A 277 -2.78 16.57 25.87
CA GLN A 277 -1.44 16.31 25.35
C GLN A 277 -1.43 15.77 23.91
N ASN A 278 -2.31 14.82 23.56
CA ASN A 278 -2.25 14.15 22.27
C ASN A 278 -3.24 14.76 21.28
N CYS A 279 -2.77 15.09 20.08
CA CYS A 279 -3.64 15.49 18.99
C CYS A 279 -4.38 14.28 18.40
N GLU A 280 -5.53 14.54 17.78
CA GLU A 280 -6.21 13.52 16.97
C GLU A 280 -5.27 13.02 15.86
N PRO A 281 -5.33 11.72 15.50
CA PRO A 281 -4.54 11.21 14.39
C PRO A 281 -4.84 11.96 13.08
N CYS A 282 -3.79 12.32 12.35
CA CYS A 282 -3.93 12.87 11.01
C CYS A 282 -3.79 11.74 9.98
N GLY A 283 -4.92 11.26 9.47
CA GLY A 283 -4.94 10.07 8.61
C GLY A 283 -4.35 8.87 9.35
N THR A 284 -3.30 8.28 8.79
CA THR A 284 -2.57 7.17 9.40
C THR A 284 -1.42 7.60 10.31
N ASN A 285 -1.23 8.91 10.54
CA ASN A 285 -0.14 9.44 11.34
C ASN A 285 -0.61 9.81 12.75
N MET A 286 0.02 9.23 13.77
CA MET A 286 -0.10 9.70 15.15
C MET A 286 0.69 11.00 15.32
N ILE A 287 0.10 11.98 16.00
CA ILE A 287 0.76 13.24 16.35
C ILE A 287 1.03 13.22 17.86
N PRO A 288 2.24 12.77 18.27
CA PRO A 288 2.57 12.64 19.68
C PRO A 288 2.80 14.00 20.33
N TYR A 289 2.42 14.15 21.60
CA TYR A 289 2.86 15.27 22.42
C TYR A 289 4.40 15.41 22.40
N PRO A 290 4.98 16.62 22.28
CA PRO A 290 4.34 17.93 22.31
C PRO A 290 3.84 18.47 20.96
N LEU A 291 4.01 17.72 19.86
CA LEU A 291 3.71 18.21 18.52
C LEU A 291 2.24 18.60 18.40
N SER A 292 1.98 19.71 17.69
CA SER A 292 0.63 20.28 17.60
C SER A 292 0.23 20.57 16.15
N THR A 293 -0.98 20.12 15.80
CA THR A 293 -1.66 20.40 14.52
C THR A 293 -2.74 21.46 14.62
N SER A 294 -3.13 21.86 15.84
CA SER A 294 -4.19 22.83 16.09
C SER A 294 -4.08 23.40 17.51
N SER A 295 -4.67 24.57 17.74
CA SER A 295 -4.57 25.28 19.03
C SER A 295 -5.21 24.58 20.23
N ASN A 296 -5.93 23.48 20.00
CA ASN A 296 -6.67 22.71 21.00
C ASN A 296 -5.96 21.40 21.41
N CYS A 297 -4.78 21.10 20.86
CA CYS A 297 -4.01 19.91 21.20
C CYS A 297 -2.50 20.17 21.12
N GLY A 298 -1.72 19.39 21.86
CA GLY A 298 -0.26 19.56 21.93
C GLY A 298 0.15 20.85 22.63
N ASP A 299 1.42 21.22 22.50
CA ASP A 299 1.97 22.44 23.09
C ASP A 299 1.99 23.58 22.05
N PRO A 300 1.52 24.81 22.39
CA PRO A 300 1.53 25.95 21.48
C PRO A 300 2.90 26.29 20.86
N MET A 301 4.01 26.02 21.55
CA MET A 301 5.36 26.23 21.01
C MET A 301 5.71 25.27 19.87
N TYR A 302 5.00 24.14 19.79
CA TYR A 302 5.21 23.08 18.80
C TYR A 302 4.11 23.07 17.72
N PHE A 303 3.31 24.14 17.66
CA PHE A 303 2.28 24.35 16.64
C PHE A 303 2.89 24.69 15.28
N SER A 304 3.50 23.69 14.66
CA SER A 304 4.17 23.77 13.36
C SER A 304 3.75 22.65 12.41
N PHE A 305 2.74 21.85 12.76
CA PHE A 305 2.23 20.79 11.91
C PHE A 305 0.86 21.15 11.35
N ASN A 306 0.56 20.69 10.15
CA ASN A 306 -0.73 20.85 9.52
C ASN A 306 -1.20 19.51 8.94
N CYS A 307 -2.46 19.18 9.21
CA CYS A 307 -3.10 17.97 8.72
C CYS A 307 -3.95 18.28 7.48
N ASN A 308 -3.69 17.61 6.37
CA ASN A 308 -4.58 17.62 5.22
C ASN A 308 -5.73 16.63 5.47
N THR A 309 -6.93 17.14 5.74
CA THR A 309 -8.11 16.30 6.05
C THR A 309 -8.66 15.52 4.86
N THR A 310 -8.27 15.87 3.63
CA THR A 310 -8.69 15.17 2.40
C THR A 310 -7.82 13.96 2.11
N SER A 311 -6.51 14.03 2.37
CA SER A 311 -5.58 12.91 2.13
C SER A 311 -5.08 12.21 3.39
N GLY A 312 -5.26 12.82 4.57
CA GLY A 312 -4.64 12.34 5.81
C GLY A 312 -3.14 12.61 5.91
N GLN A 313 -2.56 13.41 5.00
CA GLN A 313 -1.13 13.69 4.97
C GLN A 313 -0.73 14.81 5.93
N VAL A 314 0.34 14.58 6.69
CA VAL A 314 0.91 15.57 7.61
C VAL A 314 1.96 16.42 6.90
N SER A 315 1.97 17.70 7.21
CA SER A 315 2.97 18.65 6.74
C SER A 315 3.56 19.46 7.89
N PHE A 316 4.84 19.80 7.77
CA PHE A 316 5.57 20.64 8.71
C PHE A 316 5.77 22.03 8.10
N LYS A 317 5.45 23.06 8.89
CA LYS A 317 5.54 24.47 8.51
C LYS A 317 6.82 25.07 9.08
N ALA A 318 7.69 25.54 8.20
CA ALA A 318 8.87 26.33 8.54
C ALA A 318 8.81 27.70 7.85
N PRO A 319 9.65 28.67 8.26
CA PRO A 319 9.76 29.96 7.57
C PRO A 319 10.03 29.84 6.06
N SER A 320 10.79 28.82 5.64
CA SER A 320 11.13 28.58 4.23
C SER A 320 10.02 27.92 3.40
N GLY A 321 8.96 27.39 4.04
CA GLY A 321 7.88 26.73 3.31
C GLY A 321 7.16 25.65 4.12
N ILE A 322 6.33 24.90 3.41
CA ILE A 322 5.60 23.75 3.95
C ILE A 322 6.18 22.49 3.35
N TYR A 323 6.52 21.54 4.20
CA TYR A 323 7.22 20.31 3.83
C TYR A 323 6.38 19.10 4.21
N ARG A 324 6.38 18.07 3.36
CA ARG A 324 5.70 16.80 3.65
C ARG A 324 6.43 16.10 4.79
N VAL A 325 5.72 15.64 5.81
CA VAL A 325 6.28 14.78 6.85
C VAL A 325 6.17 13.32 6.40
N THR A 326 7.30 12.61 6.39
CA THR A 326 7.39 11.22 5.89
C THR A 326 7.40 10.20 7.02
N SER A 327 7.78 10.61 8.24
CA SER A 327 7.75 9.75 9.45
C SER A 327 7.87 10.61 10.71
N ILE A 328 7.26 10.15 11.81
CA ILE A 328 7.38 10.72 13.16
C ILE A 328 7.70 9.57 14.12
N ASP A 329 8.77 9.69 14.88
CA ASP A 329 9.21 8.74 15.90
C ASP A 329 9.25 9.43 17.27
N GLN A 330 8.28 9.08 18.11
CA GLN A 330 8.17 9.62 19.46
C GLN A 330 9.29 9.13 20.38
N ASN A 331 9.81 7.92 20.19
CA ASN A 331 10.80 7.33 21.09
C ASN A 331 12.16 8.01 20.96
N THR A 332 12.50 8.48 19.76
CA THR A 332 13.76 9.17 19.47
C THR A 332 13.60 10.68 19.33
N THR A 333 12.38 11.20 19.55
CA THR A 333 12.00 12.61 19.37
C THR A 333 12.43 13.18 18.01
N LYS A 334 12.17 12.41 16.94
CA LYS A 334 12.59 12.72 15.56
C LYS A 334 11.44 12.64 14.58
N PHE A 335 11.44 13.52 13.59
CA PHE A 335 10.60 13.39 12.41
C PHE A 335 11.39 13.66 11.14
N PHE A 336 10.88 13.18 10.02
CA PHE A 336 11.50 13.28 8.73
C PHE A 336 10.62 14.08 7.79
N ILE A 337 11.23 14.97 7.01
CA ILE A 337 10.54 15.75 5.98
C ILE A 337 11.15 15.56 4.61
N GLN A 338 10.31 15.63 3.59
CA GLN A 338 10.73 15.60 2.19
C GLN A 338 11.06 17.02 1.71
N VAL A 339 12.26 17.21 1.16
CA VAL A 339 12.73 18.48 0.60
C VAL A 339 13.25 18.29 -0.83
N LYS A 340 13.10 19.31 -1.67
CA LYS A 340 13.68 19.28 -3.03
C LYS A 340 15.16 19.63 -3.06
N ASP A 341 15.59 20.48 -2.12
CA ASP A 341 16.96 20.91 -1.94
C ASP A 341 17.17 21.18 -0.44
N VAL A 342 18.07 20.42 0.19
CA VAL A 342 18.39 20.56 1.62
C VAL A 342 18.85 21.98 1.97
N GLY A 343 19.54 22.67 1.04
CA GLY A 343 20.01 24.04 1.24
C GLY A 343 18.90 25.09 1.36
N SER A 344 17.68 24.75 0.93
CA SER A 344 16.51 25.63 0.98
C SER A 344 15.80 25.66 2.33
N LEU A 345 16.03 24.66 3.19
CA LEU A 345 15.36 24.57 4.49
C LEU A 345 15.91 25.62 5.48
N ARG A 346 15.01 26.43 6.03
CA ARG A 346 15.32 27.38 7.11
C ARG A 346 14.37 27.12 8.27
N LEU A 347 14.92 26.67 9.39
CA LEU A 347 14.19 26.52 10.64
C LEU A 347 14.19 27.85 11.42
N ASN A 348 13.15 28.07 12.21
CA ASN A 348 13.10 29.18 13.14
C ASN A 348 13.82 28.77 14.44
N HIS A 349 14.95 29.40 14.74
CA HIS A 349 15.74 29.11 15.94
C HIS A 349 15.03 29.44 17.26
N SER A 350 13.92 30.18 17.23
CA SER A 350 13.07 30.42 18.40
C SER A 350 12.09 29.27 18.69
N LEU A 351 11.97 28.29 17.78
CA LEU A 351 11.13 27.12 17.93
C LEU A 351 11.98 25.89 18.33
N PRO A 352 11.40 24.90 19.01
CA PRO A 352 12.11 23.76 19.59
C PRO A 352 12.46 22.68 18.54
N PHE A 353 12.89 23.08 17.34
CA PHE A 353 13.18 22.17 16.22
C PHE A 353 14.60 22.39 15.69
N ASN A 354 15.40 21.33 15.71
CA ASN A 354 16.79 21.35 15.28
C ASN A 354 17.07 20.28 14.22
N GLN A 355 17.90 20.60 13.24
CA GLN A 355 18.35 19.66 12.23
C GLN A 355 19.59 18.90 12.72
N THR A 356 19.61 17.56 12.60
CA THR A 356 20.66 16.70 13.17
C THR A 356 21.91 16.54 12.28
N THR A 357 21.83 16.80 10.98
CA THR A 357 22.97 16.59 10.06
C THR A 357 23.26 17.78 9.13
N PRO A 358 24.55 18.13 8.91
CA PRO A 358 24.95 19.29 8.13
C PRO A 358 25.27 18.97 6.66
N ARG A 359 24.64 19.73 5.75
CA ARG A 359 25.13 20.27 4.46
C ARG A 359 25.98 19.44 3.45
N ASN A 360 26.26 18.16 3.65
CA ASN A 360 27.05 17.36 2.71
C ASN A 360 26.40 16.02 2.40
N SER A 361 25.65 15.97 1.29
CA SER A 361 25.52 14.77 0.47
C SER A 361 25.53 15.21 -0.99
N SER A 362 26.49 14.68 -1.72
CA SER A 362 26.72 14.83 -3.15
C SER A 362 25.44 14.73 -3.96
N SER A 363 25.16 15.77 -4.74
CA SER A 363 24.15 15.80 -5.79
C SER A 363 24.47 14.74 -6.85
N ASN A 364 23.85 13.57 -6.74
CA ASN A 364 23.67 12.71 -7.90
C ASN A 364 22.54 13.34 -8.72
N VAL A 365 22.95 14.19 -9.66
CA VAL A 365 22.11 14.81 -10.69
C VAL A 365 21.62 13.72 -11.63
N PHE A 366 20.67 12.86 -11.24
CA PHE A 366 19.81 12.13 -12.17
C PHE A 366 18.59 11.55 -11.43
N SER A 367 17.40 11.92 -11.92
CA SER A 367 16.04 11.67 -11.41
C SER A 367 15.59 12.57 -10.24
N GLY A 368 14.32 12.99 -10.24
CA GLY A 368 13.72 13.92 -9.29
C GLY A 368 13.57 13.36 -7.88
N VAL A 369 14.66 12.86 -7.30
CA VAL A 369 14.75 12.39 -5.92
C VAL A 369 14.68 13.60 -5.01
N THR A 370 13.64 13.65 -4.20
CA THR A 370 13.57 14.54 -3.06
C THR A 370 14.47 14.00 -1.95
N ASP A 371 15.34 14.85 -1.41
CA ASP A 371 16.11 14.51 -0.22
C ASP A 371 15.18 14.43 1.01
N GLU A 372 15.54 13.59 1.97
CA GLU A 372 14.89 13.57 3.28
C GLU A 372 15.77 14.27 4.32
N VAL A 373 15.15 15.08 5.17
CA VAL A 373 15.82 15.79 6.26
C VAL A 373 15.27 15.31 7.60
N GLU A 374 16.18 14.95 8.51
CA GLU A 374 15.87 14.64 9.91
C GLU A 374 15.78 15.92 10.73
N ILE A 375 14.69 16.06 11.49
CA ILE A 375 14.48 17.12 12.46
C ILE A 375 14.22 16.48 13.82
N VAL A 376 15.00 16.90 14.81
CA VAL A 376 14.82 16.57 16.22
C VAL A 376 14.01 17.68 16.87
N TRP A 377 13.03 17.32 17.70
CA TRP A 377 12.39 18.28 18.59
C TRP A 377 12.91 18.15 20.01
N GLU A 378 13.01 19.29 20.68
CA GLU A 378 13.38 19.33 22.10
C GLU A 378 12.18 18.90 22.97
N PRO A 379 12.40 18.33 24.16
CA PRO A 379 11.31 18.07 25.10
C PRO A 379 10.65 19.38 25.57
N PRO A 380 9.33 19.40 25.81
CA PRO A 380 8.66 20.58 26.33
C PRO A 380 9.13 20.88 27.77
N LEU A 381 9.09 22.15 28.16
CA LEU A 381 9.43 22.56 29.52
C LEU A 381 8.38 22.02 30.50
N GLU A 382 8.84 21.49 31.64
CA GLU A 382 7.95 21.02 32.71
C GLU A 382 6.95 22.12 33.12
N PRO A 383 5.66 21.77 33.33
CA PRO A 383 4.64 22.74 33.66
C PRO A 383 4.88 23.23 35.08
N ILE A 384 4.57 24.50 35.32
CA ILE A 384 4.59 25.05 36.67
C ILE A 384 3.38 24.48 37.40
N CYS A 385 3.61 23.44 38.17
CA CYS A 385 2.56 22.75 38.87
C CYS A 385 2.14 23.51 40.14
N ASN A 386 1.00 24.18 40.04
CA ASN A 386 0.36 24.84 41.19
C ASN A 386 -0.64 23.90 41.88
N LEU A 387 -1.18 22.91 41.15
CA LEU A 387 -2.07 21.86 41.66
C LEU A 387 -1.60 20.48 41.19
N SER A 388 -1.81 19.41 41.97
CA SER A 388 -1.41 18.05 41.56
C SER A 388 -2.19 17.53 40.32
N THR A 389 -3.32 18.15 40.00
CA THR A 389 -4.05 17.93 38.75
C THR A 389 -3.28 18.39 37.52
N ASP A 390 -2.39 19.38 37.65
CA ASP A 390 -1.65 19.97 36.54
C ASP A 390 -0.51 19.06 36.05
N CYS A 391 -0.08 18.11 36.90
CA CYS A 391 1.01 17.19 36.64
C CYS A 391 0.55 15.75 36.40
N LYS A 392 -0.76 15.47 36.54
CA LYS A 392 -1.35 14.12 36.58
C LYS A 392 -1.03 13.29 35.33
N ASP A 393 -0.82 13.97 34.21
CA ASP A 393 -0.57 13.34 32.91
C ASP A 393 0.88 13.54 32.43
N TRP A 394 1.80 14.05 33.26
CA TRP A 394 3.22 14.18 32.90
C TRP A 394 4.05 13.00 33.46
N PRO A 395 4.32 11.93 32.67
CA PRO A 395 4.92 10.69 33.18
C PRO A 395 6.34 10.85 33.73
N HIS A 396 7.02 11.95 33.40
CA HIS A 396 8.37 12.28 33.86
C HIS A 396 8.46 13.62 34.60
N SER A 397 7.33 14.25 34.95
CA SER A 397 7.37 15.51 35.70
C SER A 397 7.98 15.29 37.08
N THR A 398 8.87 16.21 37.47
CA THR A 398 9.39 16.26 38.83
C THR A 398 8.35 16.75 39.83
N CYS A 399 7.22 17.29 39.35
CA CYS A 399 6.15 17.71 40.20
C CYS A 399 5.20 16.57 40.55
N LYS A 400 4.93 16.46 41.85
CA LYS A 400 4.03 15.47 42.46
C LYS A 400 3.02 16.17 43.35
#